data_AF-A0A9D3MWI5-F1
#
_entry.id   AF-A0A9D3MWI5-F1
#
_cell.length_a   1.000
_cell.length_b   1.000
_cell.length_c   1.000
_cell.angle_alpha   90.00
_cell.angle_beta   90.00
_cell.angle_gamma   90.00
#
_symmetry.space_group_name_H-M   'P 1'
#
loop_
_entity.id
_entity.type
_entity.pdbx_description
1 polymer ?
#
loop_
_entity_poly.entity_id
_entity_poly.type
_entity_poly.pdbx_seq_one_letter_code
_entity_poly.pdbx_strand_id
1 'polypeptide(L)'
;MLTYRDLGVLVAPLLLCGFSLSSASEVGLSGKSLIFPYETDYSYVRLTPQKPLELSAFTLCMRLATELQDDRQIILFAYRTGDFDELNVWREKDGRISFYLSGDGINFNLPPLTTFKTRP
;
A
#
# COMPACT_ATOMS: atom_id res chain seq x y z
N MET A 1 -42.59 -21.07 -41.50
CA MET A 1 -42.78 -19.62 -41.61
C MET A 1 -42.99 -19.09 -40.20
N LEU A 2 -41.90 -18.72 -39.52
CA LEU A 2 -41.96 -18.12 -38.18
C LEU A 2 -42.45 -16.68 -38.34
N THR A 3 -43.49 -16.30 -37.61
CA THR A 3 -44.13 -14.99 -37.78
C THR A 3 -43.42 -13.91 -36.98
N TYR A 4 -43.41 -12.68 -37.49
CA TYR A 4 -42.75 -11.49 -36.93
C TYR A 4 -43.11 -11.19 -35.44
N ARG A 5 -44.23 -11.74 -34.96
CA ARG A 5 -44.69 -11.66 -33.56
C ARG A 5 -43.83 -12.50 -32.61
N ASP A 6 -43.32 -13.64 -33.06
CA ASP A 6 -42.44 -14.52 -32.26
C ASP A 6 -41.05 -13.90 -32.10
N LEU A 7 -40.60 -13.11 -33.09
CA LEU A 7 -39.34 -12.37 -33.03
C LEU A 7 -39.41 -11.20 -32.04
N GLY A 8 -40.54 -10.48 -31.97
CA GLY A 8 -40.73 -9.35 -31.06
C GLY A 8 -40.78 -9.73 -29.57
N VAL A 9 -41.28 -10.93 -29.24
CA VAL A 9 -41.33 -11.44 -27.84
C VAL A 9 -39.94 -11.89 -27.36
N LEU A 10 -39.08 -12.36 -28.27
CA LEU A 10 -37.72 -12.79 -27.94
C LEU A 10 -36.71 -11.63 -27.88
N VAL A 11 -36.98 -10.49 -28.52
CA VAL A 11 -36.09 -9.30 -28.48
C VAL A 11 -36.21 -8.53 -27.16
N ALA A 12 -37.39 -8.51 -26.53
CA ALA A 12 -37.63 -7.79 -25.28
C ALA A 12 -36.81 -8.28 -24.06
N PRO A 13 -36.70 -9.60 -23.76
CA PRO A 13 -35.90 -10.07 -22.62
C PRO A 13 -34.39 -10.07 -22.90
N LEU A 14 -33.98 -10.11 -24.16
CA LEU A 14 -32.57 -10.03 -24.55
C LEU A 14 -31.99 -8.61 -24.39
N LEU A 15 -32.82 -7.56 -24.52
CA LEU A 15 -32.38 -6.17 -24.33
C LEU A 15 -32.22 -5.76 -22.85
N LEU A 16 -32.91 -6.42 -21.91
CA LEU A 16 -32.84 -6.11 -20.47
C LEU A 16 -31.67 -6.78 -19.73
N CYS A 17 -30.98 -7.73 -20.37
CA CYS A 17 -29.71 -8.28 -19.88
C CYS A 17 -28.49 -7.50 -20.39
N GLY A 18 -28.73 -6.37 -21.09
CA GLY A 18 -27.70 -5.48 -21.59
C GLY A 18 -26.97 -4.74 -20.47
N PHE A 19 -25.97 -5.40 -19.90
CA PHE A 19 -24.72 -4.78 -19.47
C PHE A 19 -24.83 -3.67 -18.42
N SER A 20 -25.42 -3.97 -17.27
CA SER A 20 -24.86 -3.43 -16.02
C SER A 20 -23.70 -4.32 -15.57
N LEU A 21 -22.66 -4.44 -16.39
CA LEU A 21 -21.34 -4.80 -15.86
C LEU A 21 -20.88 -3.59 -15.06
N SER A 22 -21.29 -3.53 -13.80
CA SER A 22 -20.54 -2.77 -12.81
C SER A 22 -19.19 -3.47 -12.74
N SER A 23 -18.21 -2.98 -13.49
CA SER A 23 -16.82 -3.27 -13.19
C SER A 23 -16.62 -2.74 -11.79
N ALA A 24 -16.63 -3.64 -10.80
CA ALA A 24 -16.19 -3.32 -9.46
C ALA A 24 -14.77 -2.78 -9.62
N SER A 25 -14.61 -1.46 -9.55
CA SER A 25 -13.29 -0.87 -9.52
C SER A 25 -12.61 -1.46 -8.30
N GLU A 26 -11.46 -2.07 -8.50
CA GLU A 26 -10.68 -2.62 -7.40
C GLU A 26 -10.19 -1.43 -6.57
N VAL A 27 -10.97 -1.05 -5.55
CA VAL A 27 -10.62 0.04 -4.63
C VAL A 27 -9.49 -0.47 -3.74
N GLY A 28 -8.28 0.07 -3.93
CA GLY A 28 -7.13 -0.18 -3.06
C GLY A 28 -5.86 -0.63 -3.79
N LEU A 29 -4.91 -1.12 -2.99
CA LEU A 29 -3.55 -1.49 -3.39
C LEU A 29 -3.32 -3.01 -3.48
N SER A 30 -4.38 -3.81 -3.49
CA SER A 30 -4.29 -5.26 -3.68
C SER A 30 -3.54 -5.58 -4.97
N GLY A 31 -2.54 -6.46 -4.90
CA GLY A 31 -1.71 -6.86 -6.05
C GLY A 31 -0.80 -5.77 -6.63
N LYS A 32 -0.73 -4.58 -6.01
CA LYS A 32 0.04 -3.43 -6.52
C LYS A 32 1.26 -3.15 -5.64
N SER A 33 2.19 -2.37 -6.16
CA SER A 33 3.36 -1.88 -5.42
C SER A 33 3.56 -0.40 -5.68
N LEU A 34 4.01 0.32 -4.66
CA LEU A 34 4.34 1.74 -4.75
C LEU A 34 5.82 1.85 -5.14
N ILE A 35 6.11 2.64 -6.18
CA ILE A 35 7.47 2.80 -6.71
C ILE A 35 7.86 4.27 -6.59
N PHE A 36 8.99 4.51 -5.93
CA PHE A 36 9.63 5.82 -5.82
C PHE A 36 10.94 5.76 -6.63
N PRO A 37 10.92 6.16 -7.91
CA PRO A 37 12.01 5.86 -8.85
C PRO A 37 13.29 6.68 -8.61
N TYR A 38 13.16 7.84 -7.97
CA TYR A 38 14.27 8.72 -7.64
C TYR A 38 13.92 9.55 -6.39
N GLU A 39 14.94 10.16 -5.80
CA GLU A 39 14.79 11.02 -4.61
C GLU A 39 14.02 12.30 -4.94
N THR A 40 13.06 12.63 -4.08
CA THR A 40 12.36 13.92 -4.09
C THR A 40 11.99 14.31 -2.65
N ASP A 41 11.65 15.57 -2.44
CA ASP A 41 11.09 16.11 -1.19
C ASP A 41 9.56 16.27 -1.23
N TYR A 42 8.92 15.94 -2.36
CA TYR A 42 7.46 16.09 -2.57
C TYR A 42 6.72 14.78 -2.92
N SER A 43 7.40 13.67 -3.19
CA SER A 43 6.73 12.40 -3.51
C SER A 43 6.44 11.57 -2.26
N TYR A 44 5.16 11.37 -1.96
CA TYR A 44 4.72 10.54 -0.83
C TYR A 44 3.36 9.90 -1.12
N VAL A 45 3.01 8.88 -0.34
CA VAL A 45 1.68 8.26 -0.36
C VAL A 45 1.06 8.38 1.02
N ARG A 46 -0.13 8.96 1.09
CA ARG A 46 -0.95 9.00 2.30
C ARG A 46 -1.85 7.77 2.35
N LEU A 47 -1.68 6.94 3.37
CA LEU A 47 -2.60 5.83 3.65
C LEU A 47 -3.71 6.32 4.58
N THR A 48 -4.97 6.12 4.18
CA THR A 48 -6.12 6.40 5.04
C THR A 48 -6.48 5.13 5.80
N PRO A 49 -6.35 5.10 7.13
CA PRO A 49 -6.64 3.91 7.90
C PRO A 49 -8.16 3.67 7.97
N GLN A 50 -8.57 2.40 8.03
CA GLN A 50 -9.99 2.03 8.18
C GLN A 50 -10.53 2.30 9.59
N LYS A 51 -9.65 2.46 10.57
CA LYS A 51 -9.96 2.75 11.97
C LYS A 51 -9.00 3.83 12.48
N PRO A 52 -9.42 4.69 13.43
CA PRO A 52 -8.49 5.57 14.13
C PRO A 52 -7.31 4.79 14.73
N LEU A 53 -6.11 5.35 14.66
CA LEU A 53 -4.88 4.73 15.19
C LEU A 53 -4.67 5.09 16.67
N GLU A 54 -5.71 4.89 17.49
CA GLU A 54 -5.65 5.01 18.96
C GLU A 54 -5.20 3.67 19.55
N LEU A 55 -3.91 3.34 19.38
CA LEU A 55 -3.39 1.99 19.59
C LEU A 55 -2.67 1.85 20.94
N SER A 56 -3.05 0.87 21.76
CA SER A 56 -2.26 0.41 22.91
C SER A 56 -1.26 -0.69 22.55
N ALA A 57 -1.53 -1.41 21.45
CA ALA A 57 -0.67 -2.41 20.84
C ALA A 57 -1.00 -2.50 19.34
N PHE A 58 -0.01 -2.84 18.53
CA PHE A 58 -0.18 -3.00 17.09
C PHE A 58 0.88 -3.91 16.49
N THR A 59 0.66 -4.31 15.25
CA THR A 59 1.64 -5.00 14.42
C THR A 59 1.71 -4.28 13.08
N LEU A 60 2.92 -3.88 12.67
CA LEU A 60 3.17 -3.25 11.37
C LEU A 60 3.94 -4.21 10.47
N CYS A 61 3.35 -4.55 9.32
CA CYS A 61 3.97 -5.43 8.32
C CYS A 61 4.08 -4.68 6.99
N MET A 62 5.27 -4.74 6.38
CA MET A 62 5.52 -4.12 5.07
C MET A 62 6.45 -5.01 4.24
N ARG A 63 6.29 -4.94 2.92
CA ARG A 63 7.25 -5.52 1.97
C ARG A 63 7.95 -4.38 1.26
N LEU A 64 9.24 -4.24 1.50
CA LEU A 64 10.07 -3.13 1.04
C LEU A 64 11.28 -3.69 0.30
N ALA A 65 11.76 -2.95 -0.69
CA ALA A 65 13.02 -3.21 -1.37
C ALA A 65 13.65 -1.87 -1.75
N THR A 66 14.97 -1.76 -1.63
CA THR A 66 15.72 -0.58 -2.03
C THR A 66 17.12 -1.00 -2.48
N GLU A 67 17.68 -0.28 -3.44
CA GLU A 67 19.07 -0.43 -3.88
C GLU A 67 19.93 0.77 -3.47
N LEU A 68 19.36 1.69 -2.67
CA LEU A 68 20.11 2.79 -2.08
C LEU A 68 21.17 2.25 -1.12
N GLN A 69 22.40 2.72 -1.26
CA GLN A 69 23.53 2.24 -0.47
C GLN A 69 23.36 2.51 1.04
N ASP A 70 24.13 1.79 1.85
CA ASP A 70 24.12 1.83 3.32
C ASP A 70 24.81 3.08 3.90
N ASP A 71 24.67 4.25 3.27
CA ASP A 71 25.23 5.52 3.77
C ASP A 71 24.14 6.59 4.04
N ARG A 72 22.89 6.24 3.75
CA ARG A 72 21.75 7.16 3.77
C ARG A 72 20.61 6.68 4.67
N GLN A 73 20.09 7.62 5.44
CA GLN A 73 18.85 7.47 6.21
C GLN A 73 17.63 7.47 5.29
N ILE A 74 16.75 6.51 5.48
CA ILE A 74 15.53 6.33 4.68
C ILE A 74 14.36 6.13 5.64
N ILE A 75 13.34 6.98 5.54
CA ILE A 75 12.07 6.74 6.21
C ILE A 75 11.32 5.62 5.48
N LEU A 76 10.95 4.57 6.21
CA LEU A 76 10.22 3.41 5.69
C LEU A 76 8.72 3.50 5.97
N PHE A 77 8.36 4.09 7.11
CA PHE A 77 6.98 4.37 7.51
C PHE A 77 6.94 5.54 8.47
N ALA A 78 5.98 6.45 8.27
CA ALA A 78 5.75 7.58 9.16
C ALA A 78 4.26 7.72 9.48
N TYR A 79 3.95 7.82 10.76
CA TYR A 79 2.65 8.24 11.26
C TYR A 79 2.86 9.40 12.23
N ARG A 80 2.27 10.55 11.87
CA ARG A 80 2.42 11.80 12.59
C ARG A 80 1.05 12.26 13.10
N THR A 81 0.99 12.63 14.37
CA THR A 81 -0.14 13.33 15.00
C THR A 81 0.09 14.85 14.92
N GLY A 82 -0.83 15.66 15.45
CA GLY A 82 -0.70 17.13 15.39
C GLY A 82 0.63 17.64 15.97
N ASP A 83 1.09 16.99 17.04
CA ASP A 83 2.18 17.48 17.86
C ASP A 83 3.49 16.71 17.65
N PHE A 84 3.43 15.40 17.35
CA PHE A 84 4.61 14.53 17.36
C PHE A 84 4.67 13.54 16.19
N ASP A 85 5.88 13.12 15.88
CA ASP A 85 6.12 11.91 15.08
C ASP A 85 5.81 10.69 15.95
N GLU A 86 4.54 10.31 15.93
CA GLU A 86 3.99 9.28 16.82
C GLU A 86 4.68 7.93 16.59
N LEU A 87 4.83 7.52 15.32
CA LEU A 87 5.44 6.25 14.98
C LEU A 87 6.24 6.36 13.70
N ASN A 88 7.55 6.09 13.79
CA ASN A 88 8.43 6.07 12.64
C ASN A 88 9.24 4.76 12.57
N VAL A 89 9.43 4.28 11.34
CA VAL A 89 10.39 3.23 11.03
C VAL A 89 11.42 3.80 10.07
N TRP A 90 12.68 3.73 10.44
CA TRP A 90 13.80 4.23 9.66
C TRP A 90 14.76 3.10 9.31
N ARG A 91 15.41 3.19 8.16
CA ARG A 91 16.75 2.63 7.97
C ARG A 91 17.75 3.74 8.28
N GLU A 92 18.66 3.48 9.21
CA GLU A 92 19.72 4.41 9.59
C GLU A 92 20.88 4.40 8.60
N LYS A 93 21.77 5.39 8.72
CA LYS A 93 22.98 5.49 7.88
C LYS A 93 23.95 4.33 8.07
N ASP A 94 23.81 3.54 9.13
CA ASP A 94 24.64 2.35 9.37
C ASP A 94 23.94 1.05 8.95
N GLY A 95 22.81 1.17 8.22
CA GLY A 95 22.03 0.05 7.70
C GLY A 95 21.06 -0.58 8.72
N ARG A 96 21.13 -0.20 10.00
CA ARG A 96 20.19 -0.71 11.02
C ARG A 96 18.79 -0.20 10.77
N ILE A 97 17.80 -0.99 11.17
CA ILE A 97 16.41 -0.55 11.18
C ILE A 97 16.10 0.00 12.57
N SER A 98 15.55 1.21 12.64
CA SER A 98 15.15 1.84 13.89
C SER A 98 13.64 2.01 13.94
N PHE A 99 13.09 1.78 15.12
CA PHE A 99 11.68 2.01 15.42
C PHE A 99 11.58 3.06 16.50
N TYR A 100 10.83 4.13 16.24
CA TYR A 100 10.61 5.24 17.17
C TYR A 100 9.12 5.35 17.49
N LEU A 101 8.79 5.56 18.77
CA LEU A 101 7.43 5.76 19.27
C LEU A 101 7.39 7.01 20.17
N SER A 102 6.95 8.13 19.60
CA SER A 102 6.81 9.42 20.30
C SER A 102 8.06 9.87 21.09
N GLY A 103 9.26 9.61 20.58
CA GLY A 103 10.52 9.92 21.25
C GLY A 103 11.62 8.91 20.96
N ASP A 104 12.12 8.25 22.02
CA ASP A 104 13.25 7.34 21.94
C ASP A 104 12.98 6.15 21.00
N GLY A 105 14.04 5.77 20.27
CA GLY A 105 14.01 4.67 19.33
C GLY A 105 14.73 3.43 19.83
N ILE A 106 14.37 2.29 19.25
CA ILE A 106 15.10 1.04 19.38
C ILE A 106 15.67 0.61 18.02
N ASN A 107 16.89 0.09 18.03
CA ASN A 107 17.60 -0.27 16.81
C ASN A 107 17.67 -1.79 16.68
N PHE A 108 17.47 -2.27 15.46
CA PHE A 108 17.49 -3.67 15.07
C PHE A 108 18.57 -3.88 14.01
N ASN A 109 19.41 -4.89 14.24
CA ASN A 109 20.33 -5.39 13.22
C ASN A 109 19.59 -6.45 12.41
N LEU A 110 19.12 -6.07 11.23
CA LEU A 110 18.45 -6.97 10.29
C LEU A 110 19.30 -7.14 9.04
N PRO A 111 19.12 -8.22 8.27
CA PRO A 111 19.72 -8.33 6.95
C PRO A 111 19.35 -7.13 6.07
N PRO A 112 20.23 -6.71 5.13
CA PRO A 112 19.96 -5.60 4.25
C PRO A 112 18.65 -5.77 3.47
N LEU A 113 17.93 -4.66 3.25
CA LEU A 113 16.79 -4.64 2.34
C LEU A 113 17.31 -4.81 0.92
N THR A 114 16.96 -5.91 0.26
CA THR A 114 17.39 -6.21 -1.11
C THR A 114 16.19 -6.40 -2.03
N THR A 115 16.39 -6.16 -3.32
CA THR A 115 15.39 -6.41 -4.37
C THR A 115 15.21 -7.90 -4.67
N PHE A 116 16.21 -8.72 -4.33
CA PHE A 116 16.17 -10.17 -4.51
C PHE A 116 15.57 -10.86 -3.29
N LYS A 117 14.73 -11.87 -3.54
CA LYS A 117 14.12 -12.67 -2.48
C LYS A 117 15.23 -13.46 -1.77
N THR A 118 15.61 -13.06 -0.56
CA THR A 118 16.47 -13.88 0.29
C THR A 118 15.68 -15.13 0.71
N ARG A 119 16.18 -16.31 0.37
CA ARG A 119 15.58 -17.58 0.79
C ARG A 119 15.71 -17.69 2.33
N PRO A 120 14.67 -18.12 3.06
CA PRO A 120 14.76 -18.38 4.49
C PRO A 120 15.81 -19.43 4.82
#